data_AF-A0AA37NJN2-F1
#
_entry.id   AF-A0AA37NJN2-F1
#
_cell.length_a   1.000
_cell.length_b   1.000
_cell.length_c   1.000
_cell.angle_alpha   90.00
_cell.angle_beta   90.00
_cell.angle_gamma   90.00
#
_symmetry.space_group_name_H-M   'P 1'
#
loop_
_entity.id
_entity.type
_entity.pdbx_description
1 polymer ?
#
loop_
_entity_poly.entity_id
_entity_poly.type
_entity_poly.pdbx_seq_one_letter_code
_entity_poly.pdbx_strand_id
1 'polypeptide(L)'
;MYLYLENWRNIVNPFEINSQMNFGVFYNAYYQRFVRYAFYYVNDLQAAEDLTHDALLYYWENKHKLPADADVLGYILESVKNKCLNYLKHIQVEVEYSKNRTELHDWEIVTRIQTLEDESYSTIFSKDIMKIVMESLSELPEQTRHIFVLNRLEYKSRKEIAVTLGVSQQKVDYHINKANDHLRLKLKDYIPLLLLFLN
;
A
#
# COMPACT_ATOMS: atom_id res chain seq x y z
N MET A 1 -22.31 2.65 -25.25
CA MET A 1 -21.62 3.74 -24.51
C MET A 1 -22.25 4.08 -23.16
N TYR A 2 -23.40 3.49 -22.78
CA TYR A 2 -24.09 3.78 -21.50
C TYR A 2 -24.08 2.63 -20.47
N LEU A 3 -23.39 1.51 -20.73
CA LEU A 3 -23.40 0.33 -19.83
C LEU A 3 -22.28 0.31 -18.77
N TYR A 4 -21.36 1.27 -18.77
CA TYR A 4 -20.25 1.33 -17.79
C TYR A 4 -20.48 2.32 -16.64
N LEU A 5 -21.54 3.12 -16.69
CA LEU A 5 -21.78 4.21 -15.72
C LEU A 5 -22.62 3.81 -14.51
N GLU A 6 -23.31 2.66 -14.54
CA GLU A 6 -24.15 2.21 -13.41
C GLU A 6 -23.45 1.27 -12.42
N ASN A 7 -22.21 0.84 -12.70
CA ASN A 7 -21.56 -0.23 -11.92
C ASN A 7 -20.48 0.25 -10.94
N TRP A 8 -20.38 1.55 -10.64
CA TRP A 8 -19.39 2.07 -9.68
C TRP A 8 -19.73 1.77 -8.21
N ARG A 9 -20.96 1.34 -7.91
CA ARG A 9 -21.31 0.78 -6.59
C ARG A 9 -20.70 -0.61 -6.36
N ASN A 10 -20.22 -1.24 -7.43
CA ASN A 10 -19.54 -2.53 -7.44
C ASN A 10 -18.06 -2.38 -7.80
N ILE A 11 -17.41 -1.29 -7.37
CA ILE A 11 -15.95 -1.18 -7.51
C ILE A 11 -15.34 -2.39 -6.83
N VAL A 12 -14.82 -3.29 -7.67
CA VAL A 12 -14.01 -4.43 -7.27
C VAL A 12 -12.94 -3.88 -6.34
N ASN A 13 -12.91 -4.44 -5.14
CA ASN A 13 -11.88 -4.12 -4.18
C ASN A 13 -10.54 -4.27 -4.91
N PRO A 14 -9.66 -3.24 -4.99
CA PRO A 14 -8.31 -3.43 -5.54
C PRO A 14 -7.59 -4.62 -4.91
N PHE A 15 -8.06 -5.07 -3.75
CA PHE A 15 -7.50 -6.14 -2.94
C PHE A 15 -8.21 -7.49 -3.11
N GLU A 16 -9.13 -7.61 -4.07
CA GLU A 16 -9.67 -8.92 -4.46
C GLU A 16 -8.55 -9.76 -5.10
N ILE A 17 -8.04 -10.71 -4.33
CA ILE A 17 -7.17 -11.75 -4.84
C ILE A 17 -8.05 -12.83 -5.44
N ASN A 18 -8.12 -12.85 -6.76
CA ASN A 18 -8.79 -13.92 -7.47
C ASN A 18 -8.01 -15.23 -7.25
N SER A 19 -8.73 -16.31 -6.96
CA SER A 19 -8.25 -17.69 -6.92
C SER A 19 -7.35 -18.12 -8.10
N GLN A 20 -7.49 -17.47 -9.27
CA GLN A 20 -6.70 -17.75 -10.48
C GLN A 20 -5.39 -16.93 -10.59
N MET A 21 -5.13 -16.01 -9.65
CA MET A 21 -3.91 -15.20 -9.64
C MET A 21 -2.69 -16.10 -9.37
N ASN A 22 -1.65 -15.99 -10.20
CA ASN A 22 -0.37 -16.67 -9.97
C ASN A 22 0.58 -15.82 -9.11
N PHE A 23 1.66 -16.43 -8.61
CA PHE A 23 2.57 -15.77 -7.67
C PHE A 23 3.21 -14.51 -8.27
N GLY A 24 3.65 -14.56 -9.52
CA GLY A 24 4.30 -13.41 -10.16
C GLY A 24 3.37 -12.19 -10.28
N VAL A 25 2.10 -12.41 -10.63
CA VAL A 25 1.10 -11.34 -10.70
C VAL A 25 0.81 -10.77 -9.31
N PHE A 26 0.62 -11.65 -8.33
CA PHE A 26 0.44 -11.26 -6.92
C PHE A 26 1.63 -10.43 -6.42
N TYR A 27 2.84 -10.97 -6.54
CA TYR A 27 4.05 -10.35 -6.05
C TYR A 27 4.26 -8.97 -6.66
N ASN A 28 4.14 -8.84 -7.99
CA ASN A 28 4.30 -7.55 -8.68
C ASN A 28 3.22 -6.53 -8.28
N ALA A 29 2.01 -6.98 -7.92
CA ALA A 29 0.93 -6.09 -7.49
C ALA A 29 1.18 -5.49 -6.09
N TYR A 30 1.80 -6.25 -5.19
CA TYR A 30 1.89 -5.89 -3.77
C TYR A 30 3.29 -5.45 -3.32
N TYR A 31 4.36 -5.99 -3.92
CA TYR A 31 5.74 -5.80 -3.46
C TYR A 31 6.10 -4.34 -3.26
N GLN A 32 6.01 -3.52 -4.30
CA GLN A 32 6.43 -2.12 -4.22
C GLN A 32 5.62 -1.30 -3.19
N ARG A 33 4.36 -1.66 -2.96
CA ARG A 33 3.48 -0.97 -1.99
C ARG A 33 3.95 -1.26 -0.56
N PHE A 34 4.20 -2.53 -0.27
CA PHE A 34 4.66 -2.95 1.05
C PHE A 34 6.12 -2.58 1.33
N VAL A 35 7.00 -2.53 0.32
CA VAL A 35 8.37 -2.02 0.48
C VAL A 35 8.34 -0.57 0.94
N ARG A 36 7.49 0.29 0.36
CA ARG A 36 7.37 1.68 0.81
C ARG A 36 6.83 1.80 2.23
N TYR A 37 5.80 1.01 2.55
CA TYR A 37 5.26 0.96 3.90
C TYR A 37 6.35 0.55 4.90
N ALA A 38 7.07 -0.54 4.64
CA ALA A 38 8.17 -0.99 5.49
C ALA A 38 9.27 0.08 5.59
N PHE A 39 9.70 0.64 4.46
CA PHE A 39 10.75 1.66 4.39
C PHE A 39 10.43 2.91 5.22
N TYR A 40 9.16 3.35 5.24
CA TYR A 40 8.73 4.46 6.07
C TYR A 40 9.07 4.26 7.56
N TYR A 41 8.97 3.02 8.06
CA TYR A 41 9.26 2.70 9.46
C TYR A 41 10.72 2.31 9.70
N VAL A 42 11.28 1.44 8.85
CA VAL A 42 12.63 0.89 9.10
C VAL A 42 13.76 1.78 8.62
N ASN A 43 13.47 2.70 7.68
CA ASN A 43 14.43 3.63 7.06
C ASN A 43 15.71 2.95 6.53
N ASP A 44 15.57 1.70 6.12
CA ASP A 44 16.61 0.87 5.50
C ASP A 44 15.95 0.18 4.32
N LEU A 45 16.38 0.51 3.10
CA LEU A 45 15.77 -0.01 1.89
C LEU A 45 15.97 -1.52 1.77
N GLN A 46 17.17 -2.02 2.08
CA GLN A 46 17.47 -3.44 1.98
C GLN A 46 16.61 -4.23 2.98
N ALA A 47 16.55 -3.77 4.24
CA ALA A 47 15.68 -4.39 5.22
C ALA A 47 14.20 -4.33 4.79
N ALA A 48 13.74 -3.18 4.26
CA ALA A 48 12.35 -3.05 3.79
C ALA A 48 12.00 -4.02 2.66
N GLU A 49 12.91 -4.23 1.72
CA GLU A 49 12.78 -5.20 0.63
C GLU A 49 12.72 -6.64 1.16
N ASP A 50 13.65 -7.03 2.03
CA ASP A 50 13.73 -8.37 2.60
C ASP A 50 12.49 -8.70 3.46
N LEU A 51 12.11 -7.79 4.36
CA LEU A 51 10.94 -7.97 5.23
C LEU A 51 9.64 -8.09 4.41
N THR A 52 9.53 -7.32 3.32
CA THR A 52 8.37 -7.37 2.42
C THR A 52 8.35 -8.67 1.61
N HIS A 53 9.50 -9.07 1.08
CA HIS A 53 9.63 -10.32 0.33
C HIS A 53 9.18 -11.51 1.19
N ASP A 54 9.71 -11.60 2.40
CA ASP A 54 9.35 -12.65 3.34
C ASP A 54 7.85 -12.66 3.68
N ALA A 55 7.26 -11.49 3.90
CA ALA A 55 5.83 -11.39 4.25
C ALA A 55 4.93 -11.89 3.10
N LEU A 56 5.25 -11.49 1.86
CA LEU A 56 4.51 -11.90 0.67
C LEU A 56 4.68 -13.40 0.38
N LEU A 57 5.90 -13.92 0.55
CA LEU A 57 6.18 -15.34 0.39
C LEU A 57 5.43 -16.15 1.46
N TYR A 58 5.52 -15.73 2.72
CA TYR A 58 4.83 -16.38 3.83
C TYR A 58 3.32 -16.41 3.63
N TYR A 59 2.71 -15.30 3.22
CA TYR A 59 1.29 -15.29 2.85
C TYR A 59 1.03 -16.28 1.72
N TRP A 60 1.81 -16.25 0.64
CA TRP A 60 1.56 -17.07 -0.53
C TRP A 60 1.57 -18.57 -0.23
N GLU A 61 2.51 -19.01 0.60
CA GLU A 61 2.64 -20.39 1.04
C GLU A 61 1.50 -20.81 1.97
N ASN A 62 0.96 -19.89 2.76
CA ASN A 62 -0.03 -20.20 3.81
C ASN A 62 -1.48 -19.81 3.46
N LYS A 63 -1.73 -19.13 2.33
CA LYS A 63 -3.06 -18.62 1.96
C LYS A 63 -4.17 -19.67 1.92
N HIS A 64 -3.82 -20.93 1.67
CA HIS A 64 -4.77 -22.07 1.66
C HIS A 64 -5.32 -22.43 3.04
N LYS A 65 -4.71 -21.93 4.12
CA LYS A 65 -5.15 -22.12 5.51
C LYS A 65 -6.12 -21.02 5.96
N LEU A 66 -6.25 -19.96 5.18
CA LEU A 66 -7.11 -18.83 5.52
C LEU A 66 -8.57 -19.11 5.11
N PRO A 67 -9.56 -18.59 5.86
CA PRO A 67 -10.95 -18.57 5.42
C PRO A 67 -11.10 -17.96 4.02
N ALA A 68 -12.12 -18.38 3.27
CA ALA A 68 -12.37 -17.87 1.92
C ALA A 68 -12.70 -16.37 1.89
N ASP A 69 -13.20 -15.83 3.00
CA ASP A 69 -13.55 -14.43 3.25
C ASP A 69 -12.46 -13.67 4.03
N ALA A 70 -11.27 -14.25 4.19
CA ALA A 70 -10.18 -13.61 4.91
C ALA A 70 -9.74 -12.31 4.23
N ASP A 71 -9.49 -11.27 5.04
CA ASP A 71 -8.84 -10.05 4.56
C ASP A 71 -7.35 -10.33 4.33
N VAL A 72 -7.05 -10.74 3.10
CA VAL A 72 -5.68 -11.03 2.67
C VAL A 72 -4.77 -9.82 2.89
N LEU A 73 -5.27 -8.64 2.58
CA LEU A 73 -4.47 -7.44 2.58
C LEU A 73 -4.06 -7.10 4.01
N GLY A 74 -5.01 -7.25 4.93
CA GLY A 74 -4.74 -7.18 6.36
C GLY A 74 -3.77 -8.19 6.84
N TYR A 75 -3.90 -9.42 6.39
CA TYR A 75 -2.97 -10.47 6.74
C TYR A 75 -1.53 -10.12 6.31
N ILE A 76 -1.34 -9.65 5.08
CA ILE A 76 -0.01 -9.27 4.58
C ILE A 76 0.49 -8.03 5.32
N LEU A 77 -0.35 -7.01 5.50
CA LEU A 77 0.03 -5.78 6.19
C LEU A 77 0.46 -6.06 7.62
N GLU A 78 -0.32 -6.87 8.35
CA GLU A 78 -0.01 -7.31 9.70
C GLU A 78 1.29 -8.11 9.73
N SER A 79 1.52 -8.97 8.73
CA SER A 79 2.79 -9.68 8.61
C SER A 79 3.98 -8.74 8.36
N VAL A 80 3.84 -7.73 7.50
CA VAL A 80 4.89 -6.73 7.23
C VAL A 80 5.13 -5.89 8.46
N LYS A 81 4.07 -5.38 9.10
CA LYS A 81 4.12 -4.63 10.36
C LYS A 81 4.88 -5.39 11.44
N ASN A 82 4.52 -6.64 11.70
CA ASN A 82 5.17 -7.46 12.72
C ASN A 82 6.66 -7.70 12.40
N LYS A 83 7.00 -7.88 11.12
CA LYS A 83 8.39 -8.00 10.68
C LYS A 83 9.17 -6.70 10.89
N CYS A 84 8.60 -5.54 10.56
CA CYS A 84 9.18 -4.23 10.84
C CYS A 84 9.37 -3.99 12.35
N LEU A 85 8.38 -4.36 13.18
CA LEU A 85 8.49 -4.27 14.64
C LEU A 85 9.63 -5.12 15.19
N ASN A 86 9.74 -6.36 14.73
CA ASN A 86 10.81 -7.26 15.15
C ASN A 86 12.18 -6.71 14.74
N TYR A 87 12.30 -6.21 13.50
CA TYR A 87 13.52 -5.56 13.02
C TYR A 87 13.91 -4.36 13.90
N LEU A 88 12.97 -3.43 14.13
CA LEU A 88 13.23 -2.24 14.95
C LEU A 88 13.59 -2.58 16.40
N LYS A 89 12.95 -3.60 16.99
CA LYS A 89 13.28 -4.10 18.34
C LYS A 89 14.69 -4.70 18.37
N HIS A 90 15.10 -5.42 17.32
CA HIS A 90 16.48 -5.90 17.20
C HIS A 90 17.49 -4.75 17.13
N ILE A 91 17.24 -3.74 16.28
CA ILE A 91 18.09 -2.55 16.18
C ILE A 91 18.14 -1.79 17.51
N GLN A 92 17.01 -1.66 18.22
CA GLN A 92 16.96 -1.03 19.55
C GLN A 92 17.93 -1.69 20.52
N VAL A 93 17.91 -3.03 20.58
CA VAL A 93 18.81 -3.81 21.44
C VAL A 93 20.28 -3.60 21.03
N GLU A 94 20.59 -3.64 19.72
CA GLU A 94 21.96 -3.40 19.25
C GLU A 94 22.50 -2.01 19.61
N VAL A 95 21.63 -0.99 19.54
CA VAL A 95 21.96 0.39 19.91
C VAL A 95 22.17 0.54 21.42
N GLU A 96 21.37 -0.14 22.24
CA GLU A 96 21.54 -0.15 23.70
C GLU A 96 22.92 -0.67 24.13
N TYR A 97 23.48 -1.63 23.41
CA TYR A 97 24.82 -2.18 23.66
C TYR A 97 25.95 -1.47 22.89
N SER A 98 25.63 -0.48 22.05
CA SER A 98 26.61 0.26 21.26
C SER A 98 27.35 1.32 22.09
N LYS A 99 28.67 1.42 21.89
CA LYS A 99 29.49 2.47 22.49
C LYS A 99 29.23 3.87 21.90
N ASN A 100 28.56 3.95 20.76
CA ASN A 100 28.28 5.19 20.02
C ASN A 100 26.79 5.62 20.13
N ARG A 101 26.10 5.17 21.18
CA ARG A 101 24.70 5.49 21.45
C ARG A 101 24.50 7.00 21.62
N THR A 102 23.42 7.53 21.04
CA THR A 102 23.00 8.93 21.23
C THR A 102 21.53 8.97 21.62
N GLU A 103 21.15 9.95 22.43
CA GLU A 103 19.74 10.15 22.84
C GLU A 103 18.81 10.35 21.64
N LEU A 104 19.30 10.97 20.57
CA LEU A 104 18.56 11.15 19.33
C LEU A 104 18.25 9.80 18.66
N HIS A 105 19.24 8.92 18.55
CA HIS A 105 19.07 7.62 17.90
C HIS A 105 18.09 6.72 18.68
N ASP A 106 18.14 6.77 20.01
CA ASP A 106 17.18 6.03 20.85
C ASP A 106 15.76 6.57 20.66
N TRP A 107 15.61 7.90 20.72
CA TRP A 107 14.33 8.56 20.56
C TRP A 107 13.70 8.25 19.20
N GLU A 108 14.49 8.25 18.11
CA GLU A 108 14.00 7.92 16.78
C GLU A 108 13.46 6.49 16.69
N ILE A 109 14.18 5.50 17.22
CA ILE A 109 13.75 4.09 17.18
C ILE A 109 12.50 3.89 18.04
N VAL A 110 12.50 4.42 19.27
CA VAL A 110 11.35 4.30 20.18
C VAL A 110 10.11 4.93 19.55
N THR A 111 10.25 6.12 18.95
CA THR A 111 9.13 6.81 18.28
C THR A 111 8.58 5.99 17.11
N ARG A 112 9.45 5.39 16.29
CA ARG A 112 9.02 4.53 15.17
C ARG A 112 8.30 3.28 15.66
N ILE A 113 8.80 2.63 16.72
CA ILE A 113 8.16 1.47 17.34
C ILE A 113 6.77 1.85 17.87
N GLN A 114 6.67 2.91 18.68
CA GLN A 114 5.39 3.37 19.25
C GLN A 114 4.38 3.70 18.15
N THR A 115 4.80 4.45 17.13
CA THR A 115 3.93 4.81 15.99
C THR A 115 3.40 3.57 15.28
N LEU A 116 4.24 2.55 15.12
CA LEU A 116 3.87 1.30 14.46
C LEU A 116 3.01 0.39 15.36
N GLU A 117 3.24 0.38 16.67
CA GLU A 117 2.43 -0.37 17.65
C GLU A 117 1.02 0.23 17.80
N ASP A 118 0.91 1.56 17.84
CA ASP A 118 -0.35 2.30 17.95
C ASP A 118 -1.21 2.24 16.67
N GLU A 119 -0.65 1.82 15.53
CA GLU A 119 -1.40 1.56 14.30
C GLU A 119 -2.35 0.37 14.48
N SER A 120 -3.67 0.62 14.63
CA SER A 120 -4.67 -0.44 14.68
C SER A 120 -5.24 -0.77 13.29
N TYR A 121 -4.98 -1.99 12.82
CA TYR A 121 -5.42 -2.50 11.52
C TYR A 121 -6.94 -2.33 11.26
N SER A 122 -7.79 -2.53 12.28
CA SER A 122 -9.24 -2.38 12.16
C SER A 122 -9.70 -0.95 11.89
N THR A 123 -8.90 0.04 12.28
CA THR A 123 -9.14 1.48 12.04
C THR A 123 -8.60 1.92 10.67
N ILE A 124 -7.62 1.17 10.15
CA ILE A 124 -6.75 1.49 9.01
C ILE A 124 -7.32 1.01 7.67
N PHE A 125 -8.06 -0.11 7.66
CA PHE A 125 -8.77 -0.63 6.47
C PHE A 125 -10.29 -0.70 6.66
N SER A 126 -10.83 0.01 7.66
CA SER A 126 -12.28 0.14 7.75
C SER A 126 -12.82 0.72 6.44
N LYS A 127 -14.11 0.46 6.16
CA LYS A 127 -14.83 1.09 5.05
C LYS A 127 -14.62 2.61 4.99
N ASP A 128 -14.20 3.24 6.09
CA ASP A 128 -13.99 4.67 6.20
C ASP A 128 -12.77 5.17 5.42
N ILE A 129 -11.62 4.50 5.44
CA ILE A 129 -10.43 4.99 4.70
C ILE A 129 -10.63 4.85 3.19
N MET A 130 -11.12 3.70 2.74
CA MET A 130 -11.44 3.51 1.32
C MET A 130 -12.54 4.48 0.87
N LYS A 131 -13.53 4.76 1.73
CA LYS A 131 -14.53 5.80 1.49
C LYS A 131 -13.89 7.19 1.35
N ILE A 132 -12.99 7.58 2.24
CA ILE A 132 -12.29 8.88 2.16
C ILE A 132 -11.45 8.96 0.88
N VAL A 133 -10.74 7.90 0.48
CA VAL A 133 -10.00 7.84 -0.79
C VAL A 133 -10.96 8.05 -1.96
N MET A 134 -12.08 7.33 -2.00
CA MET A 134 -13.05 7.42 -3.09
C MET A 134 -13.76 8.78 -3.13
N GLU A 135 -14.11 9.34 -1.98
CA GLU A 135 -14.66 10.69 -1.85
C GLU A 135 -13.66 11.73 -2.35
N SER A 136 -12.39 11.61 -1.96
CA SER A 136 -11.32 12.50 -2.45
C SER A 136 -11.14 12.38 -3.96
N LEU A 137 -11.14 11.17 -4.52
CA LEU A 137 -11.07 10.98 -5.98
C LEU A 137 -12.31 11.52 -6.70
N SER A 138 -13.46 11.59 -6.04
CA SER A 138 -14.69 12.15 -6.62
C SER A 138 -14.59 13.66 -6.88
N GLU A 139 -13.74 14.37 -6.14
CA GLU A 139 -13.45 15.81 -6.32
C GLU A 139 -12.61 16.10 -7.58
N LEU A 140 -11.99 15.08 -8.16
CA LEU A 140 -11.18 15.21 -9.37
C LEU A 140 -12.02 15.10 -10.65
N PRO A 141 -11.56 15.69 -11.77
CA PRO A 141 -12.19 15.49 -13.07
C PRO A 141 -12.27 14.00 -13.42
N GLU A 142 -13.37 13.60 -14.06
CA GLU A 142 -13.70 12.20 -14.37
C GLU A 142 -12.54 11.45 -15.02
N GLN A 143 -11.87 12.06 -16.01
CA GLN A 143 -10.73 11.45 -16.69
C GLN A 143 -9.55 11.15 -15.75
N THR A 144 -9.30 12.03 -14.77
CA THR A 144 -8.20 11.85 -13.80
C THR A 144 -8.52 10.69 -12.85
N ARG A 145 -9.74 10.66 -12.32
CA ARG A 145 -10.23 9.56 -11.48
C ARG A 145 -10.23 8.24 -12.24
N HIS A 146 -10.73 8.22 -13.48
CA HIS A 146 -10.80 7.00 -14.29
C HIS A 146 -9.41 6.42 -14.59
N ILE A 147 -8.46 7.26 -15.02
CA ILE A 147 -7.07 6.81 -15.25
C ILE A 147 -6.44 6.26 -13.97
N PHE A 148 -6.67 6.92 -12.83
CA PHE A 148 -6.18 6.44 -11.55
C PHE A 148 -6.78 5.07 -11.19
N VAL A 149 -8.09 4.89 -11.37
CA VAL A 149 -8.78 3.61 -11.14
C VAL A 149 -8.23 2.51 -12.04
N LEU A 150 -8.10 2.74 -13.35
CA LEU A 150 -7.55 1.76 -14.28
C LEU A 150 -6.14 1.31 -13.87
N ASN A 151 -5.31 2.25 -13.41
CA ASN A 151 -3.93 1.93 -13.05
C ASN A 151 -3.81 1.27 -11.67
N ARG A 152 -4.57 1.75 -10.68
CA ARG A 152 -4.41 1.35 -9.27
C ARG A 152 -5.31 0.21 -8.86
N LEU A 153 -6.53 0.19 -9.40
CA LEU A 153 -7.57 -0.79 -9.05
C LEU A 153 -7.66 -1.91 -10.10
N GLU A 154 -7.52 -1.60 -11.38
CA GLU A 154 -7.56 -2.60 -12.46
C GLU A 154 -6.19 -3.06 -12.95
N TYR A 155 -5.11 -2.61 -12.31
CA TYR A 155 -3.73 -3.04 -12.57
C TYR A 155 -3.24 -2.86 -14.01
N LYS A 156 -3.88 -2.00 -14.80
CA LYS A 156 -3.44 -1.72 -16.16
C LYS A 156 -2.17 -0.90 -16.14
N SER A 157 -1.17 -1.31 -16.91
CA SER A 157 0.04 -0.54 -17.12
C SER A 157 -0.29 0.81 -17.78
N ARG A 158 0.58 1.81 -17.56
CA ARG A 158 0.45 3.12 -18.20
C ARG A 158 0.36 3.01 -19.73
N LYS A 159 1.06 2.02 -20.31
CA LYS A 159 1.02 1.69 -21.74
C LYS A 159 -0.34 1.15 -22.17
N GLU A 160 -0.91 0.19 -21.44
CA GLU A 160 -2.23 -0.36 -21.74
C GLU A 160 -3.33 0.70 -21.62
N ILE A 161 -3.24 1.58 -20.61
CA ILE A 161 -4.18 2.69 -20.42
C ILE A 161 -4.09 3.68 -21.59
N ALA A 162 -2.86 4.05 -21.97
CA ALA A 162 -2.62 4.95 -23.10
C ALA A 162 -3.25 4.42 -24.39
N VAL A 163 -3.06 3.13 -24.69
CA VAL A 163 -3.68 2.46 -25.84
C VAL A 163 -5.21 2.43 -25.71
N THR A 164 -5.72 2.04 -24.54
CA THR A 164 -7.18 1.90 -24.29
C THR A 164 -7.92 3.22 -24.44
N LEU A 165 -7.32 4.33 -23.98
CA LEU A 165 -7.95 5.65 -23.98
C LEU A 165 -7.55 6.52 -25.18
N GLY A 166 -6.66 6.04 -26.06
CA GLY A 166 -6.18 6.82 -27.20
C GLY A 166 -5.38 8.06 -26.81
N VAL A 167 -4.63 8.01 -25.71
CA VAL A 167 -3.80 9.13 -25.19
C VAL A 167 -2.33 8.75 -25.12
N SER A 168 -1.43 9.73 -24.94
CA SER A 168 0.00 9.44 -24.70
C SER A 168 0.23 8.91 -23.28
N GLN A 169 1.29 8.10 -23.09
CA GLN A 169 1.71 7.67 -21.75
C GLN A 169 2.03 8.86 -20.84
N GLN A 170 2.59 9.94 -21.38
CA GLN A 170 2.82 11.19 -20.65
C GLN A 170 1.52 11.81 -20.11
N LYS A 171 0.41 11.72 -20.87
CA LYS A 171 -0.88 12.19 -20.41
C LYS A 171 -1.44 11.31 -19.29
N VAL A 172 -1.23 9.99 -19.38
CA VAL A 172 -1.55 9.05 -18.29
C VAL A 172 -0.78 9.44 -17.02
N ASP A 173 0.53 9.68 -17.13
CA ASP A 173 1.40 10.09 -16.02
C ASP A 173 0.93 11.39 -15.37
N TYR A 174 0.57 12.39 -16.18
CA TYR A 174 0.00 13.65 -15.68
C TYR A 174 -1.23 13.42 -14.80
N HIS A 175 -2.17 12.58 -15.23
CA HIS A 175 -3.39 12.29 -14.47
C HIS A 175 -3.10 11.47 -13.21
N ILE A 176 -2.18 10.51 -13.27
CA ILE A 176 -1.75 9.74 -12.08
C ILE A 176 -1.12 10.67 -11.04
N ASN A 177 -0.19 11.54 -11.45
CA ASN A 177 0.47 12.49 -10.54
C ASN A 177 -0.54 13.46 -9.93
N LYS A 178 -1.46 14.00 -10.73
CA LYS A 178 -2.52 14.87 -10.24
C LYS A 178 -3.41 14.21 -9.18
N ALA A 179 -3.75 12.94 -9.37
CA ALA A 179 -4.51 12.17 -8.38
C ALA A 179 -3.69 11.91 -7.11
N ASN A 180 -2.43 11.50 -7.27
CA ASN A 180 -1.50 11.27 -6.15
C ASN A 180 -1.35 12.53 -5.28
N ASP A 181 -1.15 13.69 -5.88
CA ASP A 181 -0.97 14.96 -5.15
C ASP A 181 -2.23 15.39 -4.42
N HIS A 182 -3.40 15.18 -5.02
CA HIS A 182 -4.68 15.43 -4.37
C HIS A 182 -4.89 14.51 -3.16
N LEU A 183 -4.61 13.22 -3.31
CA LEU A 183 -4.71 12.25 -2.21
C LEU A 183 -3.73 12.56 -1.08
N ARG A 184 -2.48 12.95 -1.39
CA ARG A 184 -1.49 13.38 -0.38
C ARG A 184 -2.01 14.52 0.49
N LEU A 185 -2.68 15.51 -0.11
CA LEU A 185 -3.24 16.63 0.63
C LEU A 185 -4.42 16.22 1.51
N LYS A 186 -5.31 15.37 0.99
CA LYS A 186 -6.54 14.94 1.68
C LYS A 186 -6.29 13.93 2.80
N LEU A 187 -5.23 13.14 2.67
CA LEU A 187 -4.92 12.01 3.57
C LEU A 187 -3.59 12.21 4.30
N LYS A 188 -3.14 13.46 4.48
CA LYS A 188 -1.90 13.80 5.18
C LYS A 188 -1.79 13.24 6.60
N ASP A 189 -2.92 13.01 7.26
CA ASP A 189 -2.97 12.43 8.62
C ASP A 189 -2.93 10.88 8.58
N TYR A 190 -2.88 10.30 7.37
CA TYR A 190 -2.84 8.87 7.08
C TYR A 190 -1.67 8.54 6.12
N ILE A 191 -0.51 9.21 6.29
CA ILE A 191 0.65 9.07 5.38
C ILE A 191 1.13 7.62 5.21
N PRO A 192 1.30 6.80 6.27
CA PRO A 192 1.75 5.41 6.10
C PRO A 192 0.82 4.61 5.18
N LEU A 193 -0.48 4.85 5.32
CA LEU A 193 -1.54 4.26 4.53
C LEU A 193 -1.56 4.74 3.09
N LEU A 194 -1.34 6.05 2.87
CA LEU A 194 -1.18 6.62 1.54
C LEU A 194 -0.09 5.91 0.73
N LEU A 195 1.00 5.47 1.37
CA LEU A 195 2.11 4.80 0.68
C LEU A 195 1.70 3.48 0.02
N LEU A 196 0.60 2.84 0.48
CA LEU A 196 0.01 1.68 -0.17
C LEU A 196 -0.68 2.01 -1.50
N PHE A 197 -1.16 3.25 -1.67
CA PHE A 197 -1.94 3.69 -2.84
C PHE A 197 -1.15 4.57 -3.82
N LEU A 198 -0.11 5.25 -3.33
CA LEU A 198 0.72 6.17 -4.10
C LEU A 198 1.88 5.43 -4.79
N ASN A 199 2.13 5.77 -6.05
CA ASN A 199 3.27 5.35 -6.88
C ASN A 199 3.65 6.52 -7.78
#